data_AF-A0A9C8FX99-F1
#
_entry.id   AF-A0A9C8FX99-F1
#
_cell.length_a   1.000
_cell.length_b   1.000
_cell.length_c   1.000
_cell.angle_alpha   90.00
_cell.angle_beta   90.00
_cell.angle_gamma   90.00
#
_symmetry.space_group_name_H-M   'P 1'
#
loop_
_entity.id
_entity.type
_entity.pdbx_description
1 polymer ?
#
loop_
_entity_poly.entity_id
_entity_poly.type
_entity_poly.pdbx_seq_one_letter_code
_entity_poly.pdbx_strand_id
1 'polypeptide(L)'
;MITVKELMEGQIPPWLRRFVKKTGRGINRYEMIKEGDRVLLAVSGGKDSLALSLALALRKRWLPIDYELRALHIDWKEHPLGEEQIDRLRSFYSELKIPFESTQATMFSQTFNGEFNC
;
A
#
# COMPACT_ATOMS: atom_id res chain seq x y z
N MET A 1 10.40 -11.18 16.94
CA MET A 1 10.11 -10.72 15.56
C MET A 1 9.66 -9.28 15.67
N ILE A 2 10.21 -8.33 14.89
CA ILE A 2 9.84 -6.90 15.01
C ILE A 2 8.45 -6.69 14.41
N THR A 3 7.56 -6.01 15.14
CA THR A 3 6.19 -5.70 14.74
C THR A 3 6.11 -4.39 13.93
N VAL A 4 5.03 -4.19 13.17
CA VAL A 4 4.84 -2.94 12.41
C VAL A 4 4.70 -1.75 13.34
N LYS A 5 3.95 -1.89 14.44
CA LYS A 5 3.86 -0.89 15.51
C LYS A 5 5.23 -0.45 16.05
N GLU A 6 6.12 -1.39 16.36
CA GLU A 6 7.49 -1.07 16.82
C GLU A 6 8.28 -0.28 15.76
N LEU A 7 8.11 -0.58 14.47
CA LEU A 7 8.76 0.18 13.40
C LEU A 7 8.19 1.60 13.26
N MET A 8 6.89 1.76 13.46
CA MET A 8 6.20 3.04 13.34
C MET A 8 6.54 3.99 14.51
N GLU A 9 6.60 3.48 15.73
CA GLU A 9 6.82 4.28 16.96
C GLU A 9 8.31 4.34 17.36
N GLY A 10 9.10 3.33 17.01
CA GLY A 10 10.48 3.16 17.47
C GLY A 10 11.56 3.68 16.53
N GLN A 11 12.79 3.24 16.81
CA GLN A 11 13.94 3.45 15.94
C GLN A 11 13.87 2.54 14.72
N ILE A 12 14.03 3.15 13.54
CA ILE A 12 14.01 2.43 12.26
C ILE A 12 15.36 1.74 12.06
N PRO A 13 15.40 0.42 11.87
CA PRO A 13 16.65 -0.30 11.61
C PRO A 13 17.40 0.24 10.37
N PRO A 14 18.75 0.18 10.33
CA PRO A 14 19.52 0.74 9.22
C PRO A 14 19.14 0.20 7.83
N TRP A 15 18.84 -1.10 7.74
CA TRP A 15 18.43 -1.74 6.48
C TRP A 15 17.07 -1.22 5.99
N LEU A 16 16.11 -1.01 6.89
CA LEU A 16 14.80 -0.47 6.56
C LEU A 16 14.91 1.01 6.18
N ARG A 17 15.71 1.78 6.93
CA ARG A 17 16.00 3.17 6.59
C ARG A 17 16.64 3.29 5.20
N ARG A 18 17.52 2.36 4.81
CA ARG A 18 18.10 2.30 3.47
C ARG A 18 17.03 2.05 2.40
N PHE A 19 16.09 1.14 2.66
CA PHE A 19 14.96 0.87 1.76
C PHE A 19 14.08 2.11 1.57
N VAL A 20 13.62 2.73 2.66
CA VAL A 20 12.78 3.94 2.62
C VAL A 20 13.48 5.09 1.87
N LYS A 21 14.78 5.28 2.10
CA LYS A 21 15.58 6.28 1.36
C LYS A 21 15.66 5.98 -0.13
N LYS A 22 15.81 4.70 -0.53
CA LYS A 22 15.82 4.32 -1.95
C LYS A 22 14.47 4.62 -2.61
N THR A 23 13.37 4.26 -1.96
CA THR A 23 12.00 4.57 -2.42
C THR A 23 11.82 6.09 -2.58
N GLY A 24 12.21 6.87 -1.58
CA GLY A 24 12.13 8.32 -1.62
C GLY A 24 12.98 8.97 -2.72
N ARG A 25 14.15 8.41 -3.04
CA ARG A 25 14.96 8.88 -4.18
C ARG A 25 14.25 8.67 -5.52
N GLY A 26 13.56 7.54 -5.69
CA GLY A 26 12.74 7.30 -6.88
C GLY A 26 11.62 8.33 -7.00
N ILE A 27 10.86 8.51 -5.92
CA ILE A 27 9.75 9.48 -5.88
C ILE A 27 10.22 10.90 -6.20
N ASN A 28 11.35 11.34 -5.63
CA ASN A 28 11.88 12.68 -5.88
C ASN A 28 12.44 12.84 -7.30
N ARG A 29 13.11 11.81 -7.82
CA ARG A 29 13.71 11.84 -9.17
C ARG A 29 12.66 12.03 -10.26
N TYR A 30 11.49 11.42 -10.09
CA TYR A 30 10.40 11.45 -11.06
C TYR A 30 9.23 12.34 -10.63
N GLU A 31 9.42 13.15 -9.58
CA GLU A 31 8.42 14.09 -9.07
C GLU A 31 7.03 13.45 -8.83
N MET A 32 7.01 12.21 -8.34
CA MET A 32 5.78 11.38 -8.32
C MET A 32 4.77 11.81 -7.25
N ILE A 33 5.22 12.43 -6.16
CA ILE A 33 4.38 12.87 -5.05
C ILE A 33 4.85 14.26 -4.62
N LYS A 34 3.91 15.19 -4.52
CA LYS A 34 4.08 16.60 -4.17
C LYS A 34 3.29 16.95 -2.90
N GLU A 35 3.54 18.15 -2.37
CA GLU A 35 2.79 18.70 -1.24
C GLU A 35 1.29 18.73 -1.54
N GLY A 36 0.48 18.23 -0.60
CA GLY A 36 -0.98 18.22 -0.72
C GLY A 36 -1.56 17.11 -1.60
N ASP A 37 -0.72 16.23 -2.17
CA ASP A 37 -1.22 15.12 -2.98
C ASP A 37 -2.05 14.14 -2.15
N ARG A 38 -3.07 13.55 -2.79
CA ARG A 38 -3.84 12.42 -2.26
C ARG A 38 -3.50 11.17 -3.06
N VAL A 39 -2.76 10.26 -2.45
CA VAL A 39 -2.20 9.07 -3.10
C VAL A 39 -3.01 7.84 -2.73
N LEU A 40 -3.62 7.22 -3.73
CA LEU A 40 -4.30 5.94 -3.60
C LEU A 40 -3.32 4.79 -3.87
N LEU A 41 -3.15 3.93 -2.88
CA LEU A 41 -2.34 2.71 -2.97
C LEU A 41 -3.23 1.56 -3.41
N ALA A 42 -2.96 1.01 -4.59
CA ALA A 42 -3.54 -0.26 -5.01
C ALA A 42 -2.84 -1.41 -4.27
N VAL A 43 -3.60 -2.18 -3.52
CA VAL A 43 -3.08 -3.23 -2.62
C VAL A 43 -3.53 -4.58 -3.10
N SER A 44 -2.58 -5.45 -3.45
CA SER A 44 -2.88 -6.85 -3.80
C SER A 44 -2.83 -7.80 -2.61
N GLY A 45 -2.32 -7.32 -1.46
CA GLY A 45 -1.94 -8.17 -0.32
C GLY A 45 -0.57 -8.83 -0.45
N GLY A 46 0.12 -8.58 -1.57
CA GLY A 46 1.48 -9.06 -1.80
C GLY A 46 2.54 -8.24 -1.06
N LYS A 47 3.72 -8.85 -0.86
CA LYS A 47 4.87 -8.25 -0.16
C LYS A 47 5.27 -6.89 -0.73
N ASP A 48 5.14 -6.68 -2.05
CA ASP A 48 5.59 -5.47 -2.71
C ASP A 48 4.68 -4.27 -2.38
N SER A 49 3.34 -4.45 -2.47
CA SER A 49 2.38 -3.41 -2.09
C SER A 49 2.46 -3.08 -0.59
N LEU A 50 2.67 -4.10 0.26
CA LEU A 50 2.80 -3.91 1.71
C LEU A 50 4.11 -3.19 2.06
N ALA A 51 5.22 -3.57 1.44
CA ALA A 51 6.51 -2.92 1.63
C ALA A 51 6.49 -1.46 1.14
N LEU A 52 5.85 -1.20 0.00
CA LEU A 52 5.66 0.17 -0.49
C LEU A 52 4.83 1.01 0.49
N SER A 53 3.71 0.46 0.98
CA SER A 53 2.84 1.12 1.97
C SER A 53 3.61 1.47 3.25
N LEU A 54 4.38 0.52 3.79
CA LEU A 54 5.24 0.74 4.94
C LEU A 54 6.29 1.82 4.67
N ALA A 55 6.94 1.78 3.50
CA ALA A 55 7.95 2.77 3.15
C ALA A 55 7.37 4.18 3.08
N LEU A 56 6.21 4.35 2.45
CA LEU A 56 5.53 5.63 2.33
C LEU A 56 5.06 6.15 3.69
N ALA A 57 4.51 5.28 4.55
CA ALA A 57 4.09 5.64 5.90
C ALA A 57 5.29 6.12 6.75
N LEU A 58 6.39 5.34 6.78
CA LEU A 58 7.58 5.70 7.54
C LEU A 58 8.24 6.98 7.02
N ARG A 59 8.27 7.16 5.70
CA ARG A 59 8.89 8.33 5.05
C ARG A 59 8.27 9.65 5.52
N LYS A 60 6.97 9.67 5.85
CA LYS A 60 6.28 10.86 6.37
C LYS A 60 6.87 11.39 7.68
N ARG A 61 7.56 10.55 8.47
CA ARG A 61 8.16 10.96 9.77
C ARG A 61 9.24 12.05 9.67
N TRP A 62 9.82 12.28 8.49
CA TRP A 62 10.91 13.25 8.31
C TRP A 62 10.85 14.02 6.99
N LEU A 63 9.73 13.94 6.26
CA LEU A 63 9.56 14.74 5.07
C LEU A 63 9.15 16.17 5.44
N PRO A 64 9.66 17.19 4.73
CA PRO A 64 9.21 18.58 4.89
C PRO A 64 7.89 18.87 4.14
N ILE A 65 7.28 17.85 3.54
CA ILE A 65 6.02 17.92 2.80
C ILE A 65 5.03 16.91 3.36
N ASP A 66 3.74 17.21 3.28
CA ASP A 66 2.65 16.33 3.65
C ASP A 66 1.82 15.88 2.44
N TYR A 67 1.31 14.65 2.49
CA TYR A 67 0.45 14.04 1.48
C TYR A 67 -0.46 13.01 2.13
N GLU A 68 -1.69 12.86 1.65
CA GLU A 68 -2.63 11.85 2.15
C GLU A 68 -2.34 10.49 1.51
N LEU A 69 -2.40 9.42 2.30
CA LEU A 69 -2.35 8.05 1.82
C LEU A 69 -3.69 7.38 2.07
N ARG A 70 -4.23 6.67 1.08
CA ARG A 70 -5.33 5.71 1.24
C ARG A 70 -4.99 4.40 0.56
N ALA A 71 -5.48 3.31 1.09
CA ALA A 71 -5.27 1.97 0.54
C ALA A 71 -6.59 1.40 0.04
N LEU A 72 -6.58 0.86 -1.17
CA LEU A 72 -7.70 0.16 -1.78
C LEU A 72 -7.27 -1.23 -2.24
N HIS A 73 -7.98 -2.25 -1.76
CA HIS A 73 -7.91 -3.60 -2.29
C HIS A 73 -9.11 -3.86 -3.20
N ILE A 74 -8.86 -4.45 -4.37
CA ILE A 74 -9.90 -4.97 -5.25
C ILE A 74 -10.01 -6.47 -4.97
N ASP A 75 -11.11 -6.85 -4.35
CA ASP A 75 -11.48 -8.23 -4.06
C ASP A 75 -12.21 -8.81 -5.28
N TRP A 76 -11.49 -9.56 -6.11
CA TRP A 76 -12.05 -10.15 -7.33
C TRP A 76 -13.02 -11.27 -6.98
N LYS A 77 -14.27 -11.20 -7.46
CA LYS A 77 -15.28 -12.23 -7.18
C LYS A 77 -14.85 -13.64 -7.62
N GLU A 78 -14.03 -13.73 -8.66
CA GLU A 78 -13.49 -14.99 -9.18
C GLU A 78 -12.39 -15.59 -8.30
N HIS A 79 -11.67 -14.73 -7.58
CA HIS A 79 -10.55 -15.10 -6.72
C HIS A 79 -10.56 -14.28 -5.43
N PRO A 80 -11.61 -14.45 -4.58
CA PRO A 80 -11.76 -13.62 -3.41
C PRO A 80 -10.69 -13.95 -2.38
N LEU A 81 -10.24 -12.95 -1.63
CA LEU A 81 -9.46 -13.20 -0.43
C LEU A 81 -10.36 -13.74 0.68
N GLY A 82 -9.82 -14.64 1.51
CA GLY A 82 -10.50 -15.08 2.71
C GLY A 82 -10.67 -13.94 3.72
N GLU A 83 -11.73 -13.98 4.53
CA GLU A 83 -12.02 -12.95 5.55
C GLU A 83 -10.82 -12.70 6.47
N GLU A 84 -10.15 -13.76 6.93
CA GLU A 84 -8.96 -13.66 7.77
C GLU A 84 -7.82 -12.87 7.08
N GLN A 85 -7.65 -13.02 5.77
CA GLN A 85 -6.62 -12.29 5.02
C GLN A 85 -6.97 -10.81 4.93
N ILE A 86 -8.25 -10.48 4.70
CA ILE A 86 -8.74 -9.10 4.72
C ILE A 86 -8.54 -8.47 6.11
N ASP A 87 -8.82 -9.21 7.18
CA ASP A 87 -8.64 -8.72 8.56
C ASP A 87 -7.17 -8.45 8.89
N ARG A 88 -6.26 -9.30 8.41
CA ARG A 88 -4.82 -9.06 8.51
C ARG A 88 -4.39 -7.79 7.76
N LEU A 89 -4.96 -7.54 6.57
CA LEU A 89 -4.72 -6.28 5.84
C LEU A 89 -5.26 -5.08 6.62
N ARG A 90 -6.50 -5.16 7.13
CA ARG A 90 -7.09 -4.09 7.96
C ARG A 90 -6.20 -3.76 9.17
N SER A 91 -5.70 -4.79 9.84
CA SER A 91 -4.81 -4.64 11.01
C SER A 91 -3.49 -3.98 10.62
N PHE A 92 -2.86 -4.43 9.54
CA PHE A 92 -1.62 -3.86 9.01
C PHE A 92 -1.78 -2.36 8.67
N TYR A 93 -2.82 -2.00 7.92
CA TYR A 93 -3.05 -0.60 7.51
C TYR A 93 -3.47 0.30 8.68
N SER A 94 -4.17 -0.24 9.68
CA SER A 94 -4.46 0.45 10.94
C SER A 94 -3.17 0.84 11.68
N GLU A 95 -2.21 -0.09 11.79
CA GLU A 95 -0.89 0.21 12.40
C GLU A 95 -0.09 1.26 11.62
N LEU A 96 -0.22 1.27 10.29
CA LEU A 96 0.38 2.31 9.44
C LEU A 96 -0.34 3.67 9.51
N LYS A 97 -1.52 3.73 10.15
CA LYS A 97 -2.41 4.90 10.17
C LYS A 97 -2.84 5.34 8.76
N ILE A 98 -3.10 4.37 7.88
CA ILE A 98 -3.57 4.58 6.52
C ILE A 98 -4.99 4.01 6.42
N PRO A 99 -6.01 4.80 6.02
CA PRO A 99 -7.35 4.29 5.75
C PRO A 99 -7.30 3.18 4.69
N PHE A 100 -7.97 2.06 4.96
CA PHE A 100 -8.03 0.90 4.08
C PHE A 100 -9.47 0.54 3.74
N GLU A 101 -9.72 0.36 2.44
CA GLU A 101 -10.98 -0.09 1.89
C GLU A 101 -10.75 -1.36 1.04
N SER A 102 -11.71 -2.27 1.08
CA SER A 102 -11.79 -3.39 0.15
C SER A 102 -13.10 -3.27 -0.60
N THR A 103 -13.05 -3.39 -1.92
CA THR A 103 -14.24 -3.35 -2.78
C THR A 103 -14.26 -4.55 -3.70
N GLN A 104 -15.47 -5.05 -3.98
CA GLN A 104 -15.62 -6.20 -4.87
C GLN A 104 -15.74 -5.77 -6.33
N ALA A 105 -15.03 -6.48 -7.21
CA ALA A 105 -15.13 -6.30 -8.66
C ALA A 105 -15.18 -7.65 -9.38
N THR A 106 -15.62 -7.62 -10.64
CA THR A 106 -15.63 -8.78 -11.54
C THR A 106 -14.53 -8.58 -12.56
N MET A 107 -13.68 -9.59 -12.74
CA MET A 107 -12.52 -9.52 -13.63
C MET A 107 -12.94 -9.48 -15.09
N PHE A 108 -14.01 -10.18 -15.43
CA PHE A 108 -14.56 -10.24 -16.78
C PHE A 108 -15.76 -9.30 -16.92
N SER A 109 -15.87 -8.59 -18.05
CA SER A 109 -17.08 -7.83 -18.34
C SER A 109 -18.26 -8.78 -18.58
N GLN A 110 -19.49 -8.31 -18.36
CA GLN A 110 -20.69 -9.09 -18.72
C GLN A 110 -20.80 -9.34 -20.24
N THR A 111 -20.05 -8.61 -21.05
CA THR A 111 -19.94 -8.78 -22.51
C THR A 111 -18.80 -9.72 -22.93
N PHE A 112 -18.05 -10.28 -21.99
CA PHE A 112 -16.94 -11.18 -22.26
C PHE A 112 -17.47 -12.58 -22.64
N ASN A 113 -17.57 -12.85 -23.95
CA ASN A 113 -18.01 -14.14 -24.52
C ASN A 113 -16.89 -15.18 -24.66
N GLY A 114 -15.77 -15.03 -23.94
CA GLY A 114 -14.67 -16.01 -23.96
C GLY A 114 -13.63 -15.85 -25.09
N GLU A 115 -13.81 -14.91 -26.02
CA GLU A 115 -12.77 -14.57 -27.00
C GLU A 115 -11.88 -13.44 -26.44
N PHE A 116 -10.74 -13.83 -25.87
CA PHE A 116 -9.63 -12.91 -25.63
C PHE A 116 -8.98 -12.61 -26.99
N ASN A 117 -9.22 -11.44 -27.56
CA ASN A 117 -8.42 -10.94 -28.67
C ASN A 117 -7.27 -10.07 -28.12
N CYS A 118 -6.12 -10.70 -27.89
CA CYS A 118 -4.86 -9.94 -27.88
C CYS A 118 -4.45 -9.65 -29.32
#